data_AF-X1KBK3-F1
#
_entry.id   AF-X1KBK3-F1
#
_cell.length_a   1.000
_cell.length_b   1.000
_cell.length_c   1.000
_cell.angle_alpha   90.00
_cell.angle_beta   90.00
_cell.angle_gamma   90.00
#
_symmetry.space_group_name_H-M   'P 1'
#
loop_
_entity.id
_entity.type
_entity.pdbx_description
1 polymer ?
#
loop_
_entity_poly.entity_id
_entity_poly.type
_entity_poly.pdbx_seq_one_letter_code
_entity_poly.pdbx_strand_id
1 'polypeptide(L)'
;PIAPTVKLLFQLEIIGSQDRGVKRFSNSIKTWAFLTKLIFELLNDGKFIPILEPITSERYNGQWRLLLKSQKDKNRFKSILDNSSWSAFCLPINFIRVNGAIKSDGLWHPSYVFSIFMDNVGDYLIRSTLKKSEFQTFKEFYSTEITKETDPDFKLGWDYKFLKALIRKDPSFKVEEFYESIIPALIKNWTQSAQGLTLKHGFT
;
A
#
# COMPACT_ATOMS: atom_id res chain seq x y z
N PRO A 1 -1.10 30.82 8.08
CA PRO A 1 -1.84 29.57 8.39
C PRO A 1 -0.91 28.35 8.34
N ILE A 2 -0.72 27.67 9.47
CA ILE A 2 0.15 26.49 9.57
C ILE A 2 -0.53 25.31 8.86
N ALA A 3 0.19 24.61 7.97
CA ALA A 3 -0.35 23.48 7.21
C ALA A 3 -0.81 22.35 8.16
N PRO A 4 -1.88 21.60 7.83
CA PRO A 4 -2.46 20.57 8.70
C PRO A 4 -1.42 19.52 9.17
N THR A 5 -0.46 19.20 8.31
CA THR A 5 0.63 18.26 8.57
C THR A 5 1.58 18.75 9.67
N VAL A 6 1.85 20.05 9.71
CA VAL A 6 2.67 20.68 10.75
C VAL A 6 1.91 20.68 12.07
N LYS A 7 0.58 20.85 12.05
CA LYS A 7 -0.27 20.76 13.24
C LYS A 7 -0.25 19.36 13.88
N LEU A 8 -0.15 18.31 13.07
CA LEU A 8 -0.05 16.92 13.53
C LEU A 8 1.34 16.62 14.12
N LEU A 9 2.40 17.20 13.55
CA LEU A 9 3.76 17.19 14.13
C LEU A 9 3.85 17.96 15.46
N PHE A 10 3.15 19.09 15.59
CA PHE A 10 3.06 19.85 16.84
C PHE A 10 2.19 19.16 17.91
N GLN A 11 1.17 18.40 17.54
CA GLN A 11 0.42 17.59 18.51
C GLN A 11 1.21 16.37 19.03
N LEU A 12 2.23 15.94 18.29
CA LEU A 12 3.23 14.98 18.75
C LEU A 12 4.35 15.64 19.58
N GLU A 13 4.30 16.96 19.77
CA GLU A 13 5.17 17.67 20.71
C GLU A 13 4.73 17.28 22.12
N ILE A 14 5.39 16.23 22.61
CA ILE A 14 5.23 15.58 23.90
C ILE A 14 5.10 16.67 24.97
N ILE A 15 3.91 16.77 25.57
CA ILE A 15 3.65 17.59 26.75
C ILE A 15 4.75 17.26 27.76
N GLY A 16 5.65 18.22 27.95
CA GLY A 16 6.83 18.10 28.80
C GLY A 16 6.41 17.96 30.26
N SER A 17 6.17 16.73 30.69
CA SER A 17 6.13 16.39 32.12
C SER A 17 7.51 16.70 32.70
N GLN A 18 7.54 17.57 33.71
CA GLN A 18 8.74 18.00 34.44
C GLN A 18 9.30 16.89 35.34
N ASP A 19 9.43 15.67 34.84
CA ASP A 19 10.23 14.62 35.49
C ASP A 19 11.60 14.57 34.81
N ARG A 20 12.58 15.23 35.42
CA ARG A 20 13.99 15.15 35.05
C ARG A 20 14.58 13.81 35.49
N GLY A 21 14.23 12.76 34.74
CA GLY A 21 15.04 11.56 34.56
C GLY A 21 15.08 11.30 33.06
N VAL A 22 16.26 11.09 32.47
CA VAL A 22 16.35 10.76 31.04
C VAL A 22 15.50 9.52 30.78
N LYS A 23 14.30 9.69 30.21
CA LYS A 23 13.41 8.58 29.85
C LYS A 23 14.09 7.80 28.73
N ARG A 24 14.89 6.80 29.11
CA ARG A 24 15.54 5.88 28.18
C ARG A 24 14.45 4.96 27.63
N PHE A 25 13.91 5.31 26.46
CA PHE A 25 13.06 4.39 25.71
C PHE A 25 13.85 3.14 25.31
N SER A 26 13.19 1.99 25.33
CA SER A 26 13.80 0.74 24.87
C SER A 26 14.21 0.86 23.40
N ASN A 27 15.27 0.17 23.01
CA ASN A 27 15.72 0.16 21.62
C ASN A 27 14.63 -0.36 20.68
N SER A 28 13.78 -1.28 21.16
CA SER A 28 12.63 -1.75 20.38
C SER A 28 11.65 -0.63 20.04
N ILE A 29 11.25 0.19 21.02
CA ILE A 29 10.35 1.33 20.80
C ILE A 29 10.97 2.33 19.82
N LYS A 30 12.28 2.59 19.95
CA LYS A 30 13.00 3.48 19.03
C LYS A 30 12.99 2.95 17.60
N THR A 31 13.26 1.66 17.40
CA THR A 31 13.22 1.03 16.07
C THR A 31 11.85 1.19 15.42
N TRP A 32 10.77 0.85 16.12
CA TRP A 32 9.41 1.02 15.59
C TRP A 32 9.08 2.49 15.30
N ALA A 33 9.44 3.41 16.19
CA ALA A 33 9.23 4.84 15.97
C ALA A 33 9.99 5.35 14.73
N PHE A 34 11.24 4.91 14.51
CA PHE A 34 12.01 5.29 13.33
C PHE A 34 11.45 4.67 12.04
N LEU A 35 10.97 3.42 12.09
CA LEU A 35 10.28 2.80 10.95
C LEU A 35 8.99 3.55 10.62
N THR A 36 8.18 3.89 11.62
CA THR A 36 6.96 4.69 11.43
C THR A 36 7.28 6.06 10.85
N LYS A 37 8.33 6.73 11.33
CA LYS A 37 8.79 8.00 10.75
C LYS A 37 9.18 7.82 9.28
N LEU A 38 9.94 6.77 8.94
CA LEU A 38 10.32 6.48 7.57
C LEU A 38 9.08 6.25 6.68
N ILE A 39 8.07 5.52 7.16
CA ILE A 39 6.80 5.31 6.45
C ILE A 39 6.16 6.64 6.10
N PHE A 40 6.01 7.57 7.05
CA PHE A 40 5.42 8.88 6.79
C PHE A 40 6.23 9.69 5.77
N GLU A 41 7.56 9.67 5.87
CA GLU A 41 8.43 10.33 4.88
C GLU A 41 8.21 9.74 3.47
N LEU A 42 8.17 8.41 3.33
CA LEU A 42 7.93 7.74 2.04
C LEU A 42 6.54 8.06 1.47
N LEU A 43 5.51 8.05 2.31
CA LEU A 43 4.13 8.38 1.90
C LEU A 43 4.03 9.84 1.44
N ASN A 44 4.64 10.77 2.16
CA ASN A 44 4.63 12.19 1.81
C ASN A 44 5.38 12.47 0.51
N ASP A 45 6.43 11.69 0.22
CA ASP A 45 7.17 11.75 -1.04
C ASP A 45 6.48 11.00 -2.20
N GLY A 46 5.32 10.38 -1.99
CA GLY A 46 4.62 9.60 -3.02
C GLY A 46 5.35 8.29 -3.40
N LYS A 47 6.19 7.75 -2.52
CA LYS A 47 7.00 6.55 -2.76
C LYS A 47 6.25 5.26 -2.42
N PHE A 48 5.15 5.03 -3.11
CA PHE A 48 4.36 3.81 -2.98
C PHE A 48 3.76 3.42 -4.33
N ILE A 49 3.45 2.13 -4.48
CA ILE A 49 2.82 1.59 -5.69
C ILE A 49 1.70 0.63 -5.32
N PRO A 50 0.65 0.54 -6.14
CA PRO A 50 -0.30 -0.54 -6.01
C PRO A 50 0.32 -1.83 -6.55
N ILE A 51 0.12 -2.92 -5.83
CA ILE A 51 0.60 -4.25 -6.19
C ILE A 51 -0.56 -5.24 -6.23
N LEU A 52 -0.43 -6.22 -7.11
CA LEU A 52 -1.34 -7.33 -7.24
C LEU A 52 -0.63 -8.60 -6.75
N GLU A 53 -1.06 -9.13 -5.62
CA GLU A 53 -0.48 -10.36 -5.05
C GLU A 53 -1.37 -11.57 -5.32
N PRO A 54 -0.88 -12.62 -5.98
CA PRO A 54 -1.66 -13.82 -6.22
C PRO A 54 -1.85 -14.61 -4.92
N ILE A 55 -3.10 -14.99 -4.63
CA ILE A 55 -3.45 -15.95 -3.56
C ILE A 55 -3.61 -17.34 -4.16
N THR A 56 -4.36 -17.43 -5.27
CA THR A 56 -4.54 -18.63 -6.09
C THR A 56 -4.50 -18.26 -7.56
N SER A 57 -4.71 -19.21 -8.48
CA SER A 57 -4.74 -18.95 -9.93
C SER A 57 -5.74 -17.85 -10.34
N GLU A 58 -6.86 -17.74 -9.63
CA GLU A 58 -7.96 -16.81 -9.96
C GLU A 58 -8.23 -15.78 -8.86
N ARG A 59 -7.53 -15.82 -7.72
CA ARG A 59 -7.74 -14.89 -6.60
C ARG A 59 -6.49 -14.08 -6.33
N TYR A 60 -6.71 -12.78 -6.14
CA TYR A 60 -5.65 -11.81 -5.95
C TYR A 60 -5.98 -10.86 -4.80
N ASN A 61 -4.93 -10.30 -4.19
CA ASN A 61 -5.02 -9.19 -3.26
C ASN A 61 -4.49 -7.92 -3.93
N GLY A 62 -5.27 -6.85 -3.89
CA GLY A 62 -4.79 -5.51 -4.19
C GLY A 62 -4.25 -4.85 -2.93
N GLN A 63 -2.96 -4.50 -2.91
CA GLN A 63 -2.32 -3.85 -1.76
C GLN A 63 -1.46 -2.66 -2.20
N TRP A 64 -1.22 -1.71 -1.30
CA TRP A 64 -0.22 -0.67 -1.51
C TRP A 64 1.10 -1.06 -0.86
N ARG A 65 2.19 -0.99 -1.61
CA ARG A 65 3.55 -1.27 -1.15
C ARG A 65 4.39 -0.02 -1.13
N LEU A 66 5.16 0.18 -0.06
CA LEU A 66 6.09 1.29 0.03
C LEU A 66 7.39 0.97 -0.71
N LEU A 67 8.00 2.00 -1.30
CA LEU A 67 9.21 1.86 -2.09
C LEU A 67 10.38 2.62 -1.49
N LEU A 68 11.49 1.91 -1.25
CA LEU A 68 12.79 2.51 -0.99
C LEU A 68 13.47 2.90 -2.31
N LYS A 69 12.88 3.86 -3.03
CA LYS A 69 13.28 4.22 -4.40
C LYS A 69 14.65 4.89 -4.45
N SER A 70 14.95 5.80 -3.51
CA SER A 70 16.22 6.54 -3.50
C SER A 70 17.30 5.84 -2.67
N GLN A 71 18.58 6.12 -2.98
CA GLN A 71 19.69 5.64 -2.17
C GLN A 71 19.61 6.17 -0.73
N LYS A 72 19.09 7.39 -0.54
CA LYS A 72 18.84 7.97 0.78
C LYS A 72 17.86 7.13 1.59
N ASP A 73 16.75 6.69 0.99
CA ASP A 73 15.75 5.85 1.66
C ASP A 73 16.33 4.49 2.04
N LYS A 74 17.09 3.87 1.12
CA LYS A 74 17.80 2.61 1.36
C LYS A 74 18.81 2.74 2.50
N ASN A 75 19.63 3.78 2.49
CA ASN A 75 20.60 4.04 3.55
C ASN A 75 19.91 4.23 4.89
N ARG A 76 18.77 4.95 4.91
CA ARG A 76 18.03 5.20 6.14
C ARG A 76 17.39 3.93 6.71
N PHE A 77 16.77 3.12 5.87
CA PHE A 77 16.28 1.80 6.26
C PHE A 77 17.40 0.92 6.80
N LYS A 78 18.54 0.89 6.10
CA LYS A 78 19.73 0.14 6.55
C LYS A 78 20.26 0.65 7.89
N SER A 79 20.33 1.96 8.11
CA SER A 79 20.73 2.51 9.41
C SER A 79 19.78 2.09 10.54
N ILE A 80 18.47 2.05 10.31
CA ILE A 80 17.50 1.57 11.31
C ILE A 80 17.74 0.09 11.60
N LEU A 81 17.95 -0.70 10.56
CA LEU A 81 18.22 -2.14 10.65
C LEU A 81 19.51 -2.44 11.42
N ASP A 82 20.61 -1.76 11.08
CA ASP A 82 21.92 -1.96 11.69
C ASP A 82 21.95 -1.55 13.18
N ASN A 83 21.08 -0.61 13.57
CA ASN A 83 20.92 -0.17 14.97
C ASN A 83 19.80 -0.91 15.71
N SER A 84 19.10 -1.83 15.05
CA SER A 84 18.06 -2.63 15.68
C SER A 84 18.65 -3.77 16.49
N SER A 85 18.00 -4.13 17.59
CA SER A 85 18.39 -5.31 18.38
C SER A 85 18.01 -6.58 17.63
N TRP A 86 18.96 -7.15 16.90
CA TRP A 86 18.75 -8.34 16.05
C TRP A 86 18.03 -9.48 16.76
N SER A 87 18.47 -9.82 17.96
CA SER A 87 17.89 -10.89 18.79
C SER A 87 16.43 -10.65 19.19
N ALA A 88 15.97 -9.40 19.17
CA ALA A 88 14.59 -9.05 19.51
C ALA A 88 13.63 -9.13 18.31
N PHE A 89 14.15 -9.18 17.08
CA PHE A 89 13.35 -9.08 15.85
C PHE A 89 13.52 -10.26 14.89
N CYS A 90 14.41 -11.20 15.19
CA CYS A 90 14.46 -12.47 14.49
C CYS A 90 13.25 -13.33 14.85
N LEU A 91 12.49 -13.74 13.84
CA LEU A 91 11.39 -14.68 14.00
C LEU A 91 11.82 -16.07 13.52
N PRO A 92 11.49 -17.16 14.24
CA PRO A 92 11.70 -18.51 13.75
C PRO A 92 10.88 -18.74 12.47
N ILE A 93 11.51 -19.39 11.48
CA ILE A 93 10.85 -19.68 10.19
C ILE A 93 9.74 -20.72 10.38
N ASN A 94 9.99 -21.69 11.26
CA ASN A 94 9.10 -22.80 11.57
C ASN A 94 9.24 -23.23 13.03
N PHE A 95 8.22 -23.91 13.55
CA PHE A 95 8.24 -24.50 14.89
C PHE A 95 8.17 -26.02 14.77
N ILE A 96 9.31 -26.69 14.92
CA ILE A 96 9.43 -28.15 14.84
C ILE A 96 9.55 -28.72 16.25
N ARG A 97 8.76 -29.73 16.57
CA ARG A 97 8.90 -30.47 17.83
C ARG A 97 9.93 -31.58 17.67
N VAL A 98 11.01 -31.50 18.41
CA VAL A 98 12.04 -32.55 18.49
C VAL A 98 12.25 -32.90 19.96
N ASN A 99 11.90 -34.14 20.35
CA ASN A 99 12.05 -34.65 21.72
C ASN A 99 11.42 -33.73 22.78
N GLY A 100 10.21 -33.21 22.53
CA GLY A 100 9.51 -32.32 23.46
C GLY A 100 9.98 -30.86 23.47
N ALA A 101 11.12 -30.54 22.84
CA ALA A 101 11.59 -29.17 22.65
C ALA A 101 11.11 -28.59 21.31
N ILE A 102 10.80 -27.30 21.29
CA ILE A 102 10.49 -26.56 20.05
C ILE A 102 11.82 -26.06 19.47
N LYS A 103 12.10 -26.43 18.23
CA LYS A 103 13.26 -25.99 17.44
C LYS A 103 12.79 -25.28 16.18
N SER A 104 13.71 -24.56 15.52
CA SER A 104 13.50 -23.95 14.21
C SER A 104 14.71 -24.21 13.33
N ASP A 105 14.48 -24.38 12.02
CA ASP A 105 15.53 -24.62 11.04
C ASP A 105 16.19 -23.33 10.54
N GLY A 106 15.69 -22.17 10.98
CA GLY A 106 16.28 -20.88 10.65
C GLY A 106 15.53 -19.70 11.25
N LEU A 107 16.10 -18.52 11.08
CA LEU A 107 15.54 -17.26 11.54
C LEU A 107 15.31 -16.32 10.35
N TRP A 108 14.12 -15.73 10.30
CA TRP A 108 13.84 -14.59 9.44
C TRP A 108 14.69 -13.41 9.87
N HIS A 109 15.33 -12.79 8.88
CA HIS A 109 16.09 -11.57 9.06
C HIS A 109 15.15 -10.42 9.46
N PRO A 110 15.52 -9.52 10.40
CA PRO A 110 14.64 -8.43 10.87
C PRO A 110 14.10 -7.53 9.75
N SER A 111 14.86 -7.37 8.66
CA SER A 111 14.41 -6.62 7.47
C SER A 111 13.09 -7.13 6.90
N TYR A 112 12.80 -8.43 6.99
CA TYR A 112 11.55 -9.03 6.52
C TYR A 112 10.37 -8.57 7.38
N VAL A 113 10.55 -8.59 8.70
CA VAL A 113 9.53 -8.10 9.65
C VAL A 113 9.31 -6.60 9.45
N PHE A 114 10.39 -5.84 9.24
CA PHE A 114 10.31 -4.40 9.03
C PHE A 114 9.63 -4.05 7.71
N SER A 115 9.89 -4.79 6.62
CA SER A 115 9.21 -4.56 5.35
C SER A 115 7.71 -4.88 5.44
N ILE A 116 7.33 -5.97 6.11
CA ILE A 116 5.91 -6.31 6.32
C ILE A 116 5.22 -5.21 7.15
N PHE A 117 5.87 -4.75 8.22
CA PHE A 117 5.34 -3.66 9.03
C PHE A 117 5.15 -2.39 8.21
N MET A 118 6.15 -2.03 7.40
CA MET A 118 6.11 -0.86 6.53
C MET A 118 4.96 -0.95 5.51
N ASP A 119 4.83 -2.09 4.83
CA ASP A 119 3.77 -2.29 3.84
C ASP A 119 2.38 -2.29 4.49
N ASN A 120 2.19 -2.99 5.62
CA ASN A 120 0.89 -3.03 6.29
C ASN A 120 0.44 -1.67 6.82
N VAL A 121 1.36 -0.91 7.46
CA VAL A 121 1.05 0.42 7.97
C VAL A 121 0.85 1.40 6.82
N GLY A 122 1.68 1.33 5.78
CA GLY A 122 1.56 2.14 4.58
C GLY A 122 0.22 1.94 3.88
N ASP A 123 -0.14 0.69 3.61
CA ASP A 123 -1.40 0.29 2.99
C ASP A 123 -2.61 0.77 3.79
N TYR A 124 -2.59 0.56 5.11
CA TYR A 124 -3.64 1.05 6.00
C TYR A 124 -3.79 2.58 5.93
N LEU A 125 -2.69 3.34 6.00
CA LEU A 125 -2.71 4.80 5.98
C LEU A 125 -3.21 5.35 4.64
N ILE A 126 -2.78 4.76 3.53
CA ILE A 126 -3.24 5.13 2.18
C ILE A 126 -4.74 4.89 2.07
N ARG A 127 -5.22 3.69 2.40
CA ARG A 127 -6.66 3.37 2.36
C ARG A 127 -7.50 4.27 3.25
N SER A 128 -7.02 4.55 4.46
CA SER A 128 -7.69 5.45 5.40
C SER A 128 -7.84 6.85 4.82
N THR A 129 -6.78 7.34 4.16
CA THR A 129 -6.79 8.65 3.50
C THR A 129 -7.75 8.66 2.31
N LEU A 130 -7.66 7.67 1.40
CA LEU A 130 -8.54 7.53 0.24
C LEU A 130 -10.02 7.43 0.62
N LYS A 131 -10.31 6.69 1.70
CA LYS A 131 -11.67 6.56 2.24
C LYS A 131 -12.18 7.89 2.81
N LYS A 132 -11.31 8.63 3.52
CA LYS A 132 -11.67 9.93 4.11
C LYS A 132 -11.88 11.01 3.05
N SER A 133 -11.11 10.99 1.96
CA SER A 133 -11.25 11.94 0.86
C SER A 133 -12.39 11.58 -0.11
N GLU A 134 -13.17 10.54 0.19
CA GLU A 134 -14.24 10.01 -0.67
C GLU A 134 -13.85 9.80 -2.13
N PHE A 135 -12.58 9.44 -2.39
CA PHE A 135 -11.90 9.40 -3.69
C PHE A 135 -12.82 9.57 -4.92
N GLN A 136 -13.23 10.82 -5.18
CA GLN A 136 -14.38 11.15 -6.04
C GLN A 136 -14.16 10.68 -7.48
N THR A 137 -12.93 10.80 -7.96
CA THR A 137 -12.51 10.39 -9.29
C THR A 137 -12.77 8.90 -9.57
N PHE A 138 -12.71 8.02 -8.56
CA PHE A 138 -13.03 6.60 -8.76
C PHE A 138 -14.53 6.38 -9.00
N LYS A 139 -15.39 7.08 -8.23
CA LYS A 139 -16.84 6.99 -8.41
C LYS A 139 -17.28 7.56 -9.77
N GLU A 140 -16.62 8.62 -10.22
CA GLU A 140 -16.87 9.26 -11.51
C GLU A 140 -16.43 8.35 -12.67
N PHE A 141 -15.22 7.79 -12.61
CA PHE A 141 -14.68 7.00 -13.71
C PHE A 141 -15.36 5.64 -13.87
N TYR A 142 -15.75 5.01 -12.76
CA TYR A 142 -16.37 3.68 -12.74
C TYR A 142 -17.85 3.69 -12.35
N SER A 143 -18.57 4.79 -12.63
CA SER A 143 -19.98 4.93 -12.27
C SER A 143 -20.84 3.80 -12.84
N THR A 144 -20.55 3.38 -14.08
CA THR A 144 -21.26 2.30 -14.76
C THR A 144 -21.03 0.95 -14.08
N GLU A 145 -19.78 0.61 -13.79
CA GLU A 145 -19.38 -0.62 -13.09
C GLU A 145 -19.91 -0.66 -11.66
N ILE A 146 -20.04 0.50 -11.00
CA ILE A 146 -20.67 0.61 -9.69
C ILE A 146 -22.17 0.29 -9.78
N THR A 147 -22.88 0.86 -10.75
CA THR A 147 -24.32 0.57 -10.92
C THR A 147 -24.60 -0.87 -11.33
N LYS A 148 -23.71 -1.48 -12.12
CA LYS A 148 -23.87 -2.85 -12.61
C LYS A 148 -23.28 -3.92 -11.69
N GLU A 149 -22.61 -3.55 -10.60
CA GLU A 149 -22.14 -4.54 -9.60
C GLU A 149 -23.29 -5.34 -8.98
N THR A 150 -24.50 -4.76 -8.92
CA THR A 150 -25.69 -5.45 -8.41
C THR A 150 -26.29 -6.44 -9.41
N ASP A 151 -25.88 -6.40 -10.67
CA ASP A 151 -26.34 -7.29 -11.72
C ASP A 151 -25.45 -8.55 -11.77
N PRO A 152 -25.98 -9.73 -11.42
CA PRO A 152 -25.21 -10.97 -11.42
C PRO A 152 -24.73 -11.40 -12.81
N ASP A 153 -25.36 -10.94 -13.89
CA ASP A 153 -24.99 -11.28 -15.26
C ASP A 153 -23.91 -10.35 -15.84
N PHE A 154 -23.60 -9.24 -15.14
CA PHE A 154 -22.61 -8.29 -15.61
C PHE A 154 -21.18 -8.66 -15.16
N LYS A 155 -20.33 -9.03 -16.13
CA LYS A 155 -18.92 -9.30 -15.87
C LYS A 155 -18.12 -8.00 -15.67
N LEU A 156 -17.69 -7.77 -14.43
CA LEU A 156 -16.85 -6.64 -14.06
C LEU A 156 -15.39 -6.80 -14.50
N GLY A 157 -14.82 -5.70 -15.01
CA GLY A 157 -13.39 -5.54 -15.37
C GLY A 157 -12.45 -5.89 -14.22
N TRP A 158 -11.32 -6.54 -14.53
CA TRP A 158 -10.30 -6.85 -13.53
C TRP A 158 -9.66 -5.57 -12.96
N ASP A 159 -9.53 -4.53 -13.77
CA ASP A 159 -9.00 -3.21 -13.44
C ASP A 159 -9.89 -2.50 -12.41
N TYR A 160 -11.21 -2.51 -12.62
CA TYR A 160 -12.19 -2.02 -11.65
C TYR A 160 -12.07 -2.79 -10.33
N LYS A 161 -12.07 -4.13 -10.39
CA LYS A 161 -11.95 -4.97 -9.19
C LYS A 161 -10.66 -4.68 -8.42
N PHE A 162 -9.55 -4.47 -9.13
CA PHE A 162 -8.26 -4.14 -8.54
C PHE A 162 -8.26 -2.77 -7.86
N LEU A 163 -8.65 -1.71 -8.57
CA LEU A 163 -8.70 -0.35 -8.01
C LEU A 163 -9.65 -0.25 -6.83
N LYS A 164 -10.77 -0.96 -6.92
CA LYS A 164 -11.73 -1.09 -5.82
C LYS A 164 -11.15 -1.83 -4.62
N ALA A 165 -10.42 -2.93 -4.88
CA ALA A 165 -9.71 -3.67 -3.86
C ALA A 165 -8.65 -2.81 -3.16
N LEU A 166 -8.03 -1.83 -3.83
CA LEU A 166 -7.08 -0.88 -3.22
C LEU A 166 -7.71 0.19 -2.31
N ILE A 167 -9.03 0.36 -2.37
CA ILE A 167 -9.78 1.37 -1.59
C ILE A 167 -10.58 0.71 -0.45
N ARG A 168 -11.05 -0.53 -0.65
CA ARG A 168 -11.85 -1.27 0.33
C ARG A 168 -11.02 -1.80 1.50
N LYS A 169 -11.71 -2.24 2.57
CA LYS A 169 -11.08 -2.93 3.70
C LYS A 169 -10.67 -4.35 3.34
N ASP A 170 -11.48 -5.01 2.52
CA ASP A 170 -11.15 -6.32 1.95
C ASP A 170 -10.35 -6.10 0.65
N PRO A 171 -9.07 -6.50 0.62
CA PRO A 171 -8.21 -6.36 -0.56
C PRO A 171 -8.40 -7.51 -1.56
N SER A 172 -9.18 -8.54 -1.24
CA SER A 172 -9.28 -9.75 -2.05
C SER A 172 -10.31 -9.63 -3.16
N PHE A 173 -9.99 -10.17 -4.34
CA PHE A 173 -10.93 -10.24 -5.46
C PHE A 173 -10.58 -11.37 -6.43
N LYS A 174 -11.56 -11.73 -7.28
CA LYS A 174 -11.41 -12.77 -8.30
C LYS A 174 -11.18 -12.17 -9.68
N VAL A 175 -10.15 -12.66 -10.37
CA VAL A 175 -9.87 -12.37 -11.78
C VAL A 175 -10.02 -13.65 -12.57
N GLU A 176 -10.98 -13.67 -13.50
CA GLU A 176 -11.19 -14.78 -14.43
C GLU A 176 -10.27 -14.63 -15.64
N GLU A 177 -10.16 -13.41 -16.17
CA GLU A 177 -9.34 -13.08 -17.32
C GLU A 177 -8.76 -11.66 -17.17
N PHE A 178 -7.48 -11.49 -17.54
CA PHE A 178 -6.85 -10.18 -17.68
C PHE A 178 -7.12 -9.65 -19.10
N TYR A 179 -8.36 -9.25 -19.38
CA TYR A 179 -8.65 -8.50 -20.60
C TYR A 179 -8.32 -7.02 -20.37
N GLU A 180 -7.64 -6.38 -21.31
CA GLU A 180 -7.53 -4.93 -21.32
C GLU A 180 -8.92 -4.38 -21.69
N SER A 181 -9.67 -3.86 -20.72
CA SER A 181 -10.96 -3.18 -20.98
C SER A 181 -10.72 -1.73 -21.42
N ILE A 182 -9.76 -1.06 -20.76
CA ILE A 182 -9.47 0.36 -20.93
C ILE A 182 -8.78 0.65 -22.27
N ILE A 183 -7.79 -0.15 -22.68
CA ILE A 183 -7.01 0.11 -23.90
C ILE A 183 -7.89 -0.02 -25.15
N PRO A 184 -8.69 -1.09 -25.32
CA PRO A 184 -9.60 -1.22 -26.46
C PRO A 184 -10.71 -0.17 -26.46
N ALA A 185 -11.25 0.23 -25.29
CA ALA A 185 -12.27 1.28 -25.21
C ALA A 185 -11.70 2.67 -25.55
N LEU A 186 -10.51 3.01 -25.07
CA LEU A 186 -9.80 4.23 -25.46
C LEU A 186 -9.46 4.24 -26.95
N ILE A 187 -8.94 3.12 -27.49
CA ILE A 187 -8.67 2.98 -28.92
C ILE A 187 -9.96 3.11 -29.73
N LYS A 188 -11.06 2.52 -29.28
CA LYS A 188 -12.37 2.61 -29.93
C LYS A 188 -12.93 4.03 -29.90
N ASN A 189 -12.86 4.70 -28.76
CA ASN A 189 -13.30 6.09 -28.62
C ASN A 189 -12.42 7.05 -29.44
N TRP A 190 -11.11 6.78 -29.49
CA TRP A 190 -10.16 7.56 -30.28
C TRP A 190 -10.36 7.34 -31.78
N THR A 191 -10.55 6.09 -32.22
CA THR A 191 -10.85 5.78 -33.63
C THR A 191 -12.21 6.33 -34.05
N GLN A 192 -13.24 6.26 -33.22
CA GLN A 192 -14.55 6.87 -33.50
C GLN A 192 -14.47 8.41 -33.54
N SER A 193 -13.69 9.02 -32.65
CA SER A 193 -13.46 10.48 -32.68
C SER A 193 -12.67 10.90 -33.91
N ALA A 194 -11.64 10.12 -34.30
CA ALA A 194 -10.84 10.36 -35.49
C ALA A 194 -11.65 10.16 -36.79
N GLN A 195 -12.52 9.14 -36.85
CA GLN A 195 -13.46 8.91 -37.96
C GLN A 195 -14.53 10.01 -38.04
N GLY A 196 -15.01 10.50 -36.90
CA GLY A 196 -15.92 11.65 -36.85
C GLY A 196 -15.26 12.96 -37.32
N LEU A 197 -13.94 13.11 -37.09
CA LEU A 197 -13.12 14.21 -37.58
C LEU A 197 -12.86 14.14 -39.09
N THR A 198 -12.53 12.96 -39.64
CA THR A 198 -12.34 12.78 -41.09
C THR A 198 -13.63 13.01 -41.88
N LEU A 199 -14.78 12.52 -41.37
CA LEU A 199 -16.10 12.76 -41.97
C LEU A 199 -16.53 14.24 -41.92
N LYS A 200 -16.20 14.97 -40.85
CA LYS A 200 -16.51 16.41 -40.74
C LYS A 200 -15.61 17.32 -41.57
N HIS A 201 -14.42 16.86 -41.98
CA HIS A 201 -13.45 17.67 -42.70
C HIS A 201 -13.22 17.21 -44.15
N GLY A 202 -13.98 16.23 -44.63
CA GLY A 202 -14.00 15.85 -46.06
C GLY A 202 -12.70 15.23 -46.56
N PHE A 203 -11.85 14.71 -45.68
CA PHE A 203 -10.67 13.95 -46.07
C PHE A 203 -11.10 12.50 -46.32
N THR A 204 -11.35 12.16 -47.58
CA THR A 204 -11.46 10.79 -48.10
C THR A 204 -10.10 10.21 -48.44
#